data_AF-A0A816G149-F1
#
_entry.id   AF-A0A816G149-F1
#
_cell.length_a   1.000
_cell.length_b   1.000
_cell.length_c   1.000
_cell.angle_alpha   90.00
_cell.angle_beta   90.00
_cell.angle_gamma   90.00
#
_symmetry.space_group_name_H-M   'P 1'
#
loop_
_entity.id
_entity.type
_entity.pdbx_description
1 polymer ?
#
loop_
_entity_poly.entity_id
_entity_poly.type
_entity_poly.pdbx_seq_one_letter_code
_entity_poly.pdbx_strand_id
1 'polypeptide(L)'
;MNRGESPILILSYDHQIKELQRSCTRKYEHIPPSALCLDTTFNIGRFFVTPTTFRNSALQLRRTKKSPVHMGPTMIHYGNKSECYES
;
A
#
# COMPACT_ATOMS: atom_id res chain seq x y z
N MET A 1 30.03 -10.01 -5.93
CA MET A 1 29.15 -9.17 -6.78
C MET A 1 28.12 -8.52 -5.88
N ASN A 2 28.14 -7.20 -5.72
CA ASN A 2 27.10 -6.48 -4.99
C ASN A 2 25.77 -6.69 -5.71
N ARG A 3 24.84 -7.43 -5.08
CA ARG A 3 23.44 -7.48 -5.52
C ARG A 3 22.84 -6.10 -5.18
N GLY A 4 23.07 -5.11 -6.04
CA GLY A 4 22.41 -3.82 -5.89
C GLY A 4 20.90 -4.08 -5.89
N GLU A 5 20.24 -3.73 -4.79
CA GLU A 5 18.79 -3.87 -4.66
C GLU A 5 18.14 -3.13 -5.84
N SER A 6 17.15 -3.76 -6.48
CA SER A 6 16.41 -3.10 -7.56
C SER A 6 15.78 -1.81 -7.03
N PRO A 7 15.84 -0.69 -7.77
CA PRO A 7 15.26 0.55 -7.31
C PRO A 7 13.75 0.38 -7.10
N ILE A 8 13.28 0.83 -5.93
CA ILE A 8 11.86 0.92 -5.58
C ILE A 8 11.49 2.40 -5.54
N LEU A 9 10.50 2.79 -6.34
CA LEU A 9 9.89 4.10 -6.27
C LEU A 9 8.63 4.01 -5.43
N ILE A 10 8.46 4.92 -4.47
CA ILE A 10 7.23 5.03 -3.68
C ILE A 10 6.50 6.30 -4.11
N LEU A 11 5.34 6.14 -4.73
CA LEU A 11 4.44 7.23 -5.06
C LEU A 11 3.49 7.47 -3.89
N SER A 12 3.58 8.64 -3.28
CA SER A 12 2.67 9.04 -2.21
C SER A 12 2.59 10.55 -2.06
N TYR A 13 1.45 11.02 -1.58
CA TYR A 13 1.30 12.36 -1.02
C TYR A 13 1.43 12.32 0.51
N ASP A 14 1.95 13.41 1.10
CA ASP A 14 2.11 13.54 2.56
C ASP A 14 0.82 13.26 3.34
N HIS A 15 -0.34 13.65 2.78
CA HIS A 15 -1.63 13.42 3.43
C HIS A 15 -1.96 11.92 3.51
N GLN A 16 -1.61 11.13 2.50
CA GLN A 16 -1.82 9.68 2.51
C GLN A 16 -0.99 9.02 3.60
N ILE A 17 0.26 9.46 3.79
CA ILE A 17 1.13 8.96 4.87
C ILE A 17 0.53 9.29 6.25
N LYS A 18 0.05 10.53 6.43
CA LYS A 18 -0.59 10.95 7.70
C LYS A 18 -1.88 10.16 7.98
N GLU A 19 -2.72 9.94 6.97
CA GLU A 19 -3.94 9.16 7.11
C GLU A 19 -3.67 7.67 7.37
N LEU A 20 -2.69 7.09 6.68
CA LEU A 20 -2.24 5.72 6.90
C LEU A 20 -1.73 5.55 8.33
N GLN A 21 -0.86 6.46 8.80
CA GLN A 21 -0.37 6.42 10.18
C GLN A 21 -1.53 6.53 11.18
N ARG A 22 -2.50 7.41 10.96
CA ARG A 22 -3.67 7.56 11.86
C ARG A 22 -4.58 6.35 11.86
N SER A 23 -4.76 5.71 10.70
CA SER A 23 -5.75 4.64 10.53
C SER A 23 -5.18 3.26 10.83
N CYS A 24 -3.91 3.00 10.47
CA CYS A 24 -3.28 1.68 10.56
C CYS A 24 -2.37 1.50 11.78
N THR A 25 -2.19 2.53 12.62
CA THR A 25 -1.43 2.39 13.88
C THR A 25 -2.35 2.63 15.08
N ARG A 26 -2.03 1.99 16.20
CA ARG A 26 -2.79 2.14 17.44
C ARG A 26 -2.47 3.48 18.09
N LYS A 27 -3.20 4.54 17.69
CA LYS A 27 -3.11 5.89 18.29
C LYS A 27 -4.16 6.17 19.34
N TYR A 28 -5.33 5.53 19.24
CA TYR A 28 -6.44 5.73 20.17
C TYR A 28 -6.80 4.40 20.80
N GLU A 29 -6.98 4.38 22.12
CA GLU A 29 -7.17 3.16 22.89
C GLU A 29 -8.44 2.39 22.51
N HIS A 30 -9.50 3.12 22.11
CA HIS A 30 -10.82 2.59 21.81
C HIS A 30 -11.12 2.39 20.31
N ILE A 31 -10.19 2.72 19.42
CA ILE A 31 -10.38 2.56 17.96
C ILE A 31 -9.33 1.56 17.46
N PRO A 32 -9.74 0.37 16.98
CA PRO A 32 -8.79 -0.60 16.45
C PRO A 32 -8.16 -0.08 15.15
N PRO A 33 -6.86 -0.36 14.91
CA PRO A 33 -6.22 0.02 13.66
C PRO A 33 -6.83 -0.75 12.48
N SER A 34 -6.96 -0.08 11.34
CA SER A 34 -7.27 -0.71 10.07
C SER A 34 -6.11 -1.57 9.60
N ALA A 35 -6.42 -2.70 8.98
CA ALA A 35 -5.46 -3.42 8.16
C ALA A 35 -4.94 -2.53 7.02
N LEU A 36 -3.65 -2.67 6.72
CA LEU A 36 -3.03 -2.17 5.50
C LEU A 36 -3.03 -3.31 4.48
N CYS A 37 -3.79 -3.17 3.42
CA CYS A 37 -3.87 -4.15 2.35
C CYS A 37 -2.83 -3.80 1.27
N LEU A 38 -2.11 -4.81 0.80
CA LEU A 38 -1.16 -4.72 -0.31
C LEU A 38 -1.77 -5.49 -1.48
N ASP A 39 -1.89 -4.85 -2.63
CA ASP A 39 -2.33 -5.52 -3.86
C ASP A 39 -1.12 -5.67 -4.79
N THR A 40 -0.74 -6.89 -5.12
CA THR A 40 0.41 -7.18 -6.00
C THR A 40 -0.01 -7.62 -7.40
N THR A 41 -1.30 -7.53 -7.72
CA THR A 41 -1.86 -8.09 -8.96
C THR A 41 -1.78 -7.13 -10.14
N PHE A 42 -1.47 -5.86 -9.89
CA PHE A 42 -1.37 -4.83 -10.92
C PHE A 42 0.08 -4.67 -11.39
N ASN A 43 0.33 -4.89 -12.67
CA ASN A 43 1.65 -4.71 -13.28
C ASN A 43 1.55 -3.79 -14.49
N ILE A 44 2.51 -2.89 -14.67
CA ILE A 44 2.63 -2.04 -15.86
C ILE A 44 3.88 -2.49 -16.64
N GLY A 45 3.68 -3.32 -17.66
CA GLY A 45 4.78 -3.90 -18.43
C GLY A 45 5.72 -4.72 -17.56
N ARG A 46 6.97 -4.25 -17.40
CA ARG A 46 8.00 -4.92 -16.57
C ARG A 46 8.06 -4.37 -15.14
N PHE A 47 7.23 -3.40 -14.82
CA PHE A 47 7.16 -2.81 -13.48
C PHE A 47 6.05 -3.47 -12.68
N PHE A 48 6.43 -3.98 -11.52
CA PHE A 48 5.50 -4.45 -10.51
C PHE A 48 4.97 -3.25 -9.74
N VAL A 49 3.65 -3.15 -9.64
CA VAL A 49 2.98 -2.02 -9.01
C VAL A 49 2.17 -2.55 -7.85
N THR A 50 2.57 -2.16 -6.64
CA THR A 50 1.95 -2.60 -5.40
C THR A 50 1.26 -1.41 -4.74
N PRO A 51 0.01 -1.10 -5.14
CA PRO A 51 -0.79 -0.12 -4.42
C PRO A 51 -1.14 -0.66 -3.03
N THR A 52 -1.27 0.26 -2.09
CA THR A 52 -1.77 -0.05 -0.75
C THR A 52 -3.15 0.55 -0.55
N THR A 53 -3.98 -0.11 0.24
CA THR A 53 -5.29 0.41 0.65
C THR A 53 -5.53 0.20 2.13
N PHE A 54 -6.33 1.07 2.74
CA PHE A 54 -6.70 0.96 4.15
C PHE A 54 -8.10 1.57 4.36
N ARG A 55 -8.78 1.17 5.44
CA ARG A 55 -10.03 1.82 5.85
C ARG A 55 -9.73 3.03 6.71
N ASN A 56 -10.29 4.18 6.34
CA ASN A 56 -10.18 5.38 7.17
C ASN A 56 -11.19 5.30 8.33
N SER A 57 -10.67 5.06 9.54
CA SER A 57 -11.49 4.88 10.74
C SER A 57 -12.14 6.17 11.26
N ALA A 58 -11.69 7.35 10.80
CA ALA A 58 -12.21 8.64 11.23
C ALA A 58 -13.40 9.13 10.37
N LEU A 59 -13.65 8.48 9.24
CA LEU A 59 -14.70 8.85 8.31
C LEU A 59 -15.75 7.75 8.20
N GLN A 60 -16.99 8.15 7.92
CA GLN A 60 -18.09 7.24 7.59
C GLN A 60 -18.83 7.75 6.37
N LEU A 61 -19.04 6.86 5.41
CA LEU A 61 -19.85 7.15 4.23
C LEU A 61 -21.30 7.35 4.64
N ARG A 62 -21.90 8.49 4.25
CA ARG A 62 -23.27 8.84 4.62
C ARG A 62 -24.29 7.76 4.24
N ARG A 63 -24.14 7.18 3.06
CA ARG A 63 -25.06 6.19 2.47
C ARG A 63 -24.99 4.82 3.16
N THR A 64 -23.79 4.33 3.43
CA THR A 64 -23.59 2.94 3.91
C THR A 64 -23.27 2.87 5.39
N LYS A 65 -22.96 4.01 6.04
CA LYS A 65 -22.45 4.11 7.41
C LYS A 65 -21.17 3.31 7.66
N LYS A 66 -20.48 2.89 6.60
CA LYS A 66 -19.20 2.17 6.66
C LYS A 66 -18.04 3.13 6.48
N SER A 67 -16.91 2.81 7.10
CA SER A 67 -15.65 3.52 6.85
C SER A 67 -15.23 3.37 5.38
N PRO A 68 -14.87 4.48 4.70
CA PRO A 68 -14.38 4.42 3.33
C PRO A 68 -13.02 3.73 3.26
N VAL A 69 -12.75 3.08 2.13
CA VAL A 69 -11.41 2.56 1.79
C VAL A 69 -10.68 3.64 1.02
N HIS A 70 -9.48 4.02 1.49
CA HIS A 70 -8.59 4.98 0.85
C HIS A 70 -7.42 4.25 0.19
N MET A 71 -6.86 4.84 -0.87
CA MET A 71 -5.57 4.44 -1.41
C MET A 71 -4.45 5.07 -0.59
N GLY A 72 -3.50 4.25 -0.17
CA GLY A 72 -2.25 4.67 0.44
C GLY A 72 -1.15 4.86 -0.59
N PRO A 73 0.13 4.82 -0.16
CA PRO A 73 1.28 4.79 -1.04
C PRO A 73 1.22 3.65 -2.05
N THR A 74 1.82 3.86 -3.22
CA THR A 74 1.99 2.83 -4.25
C THR A 74 3.47 2.62 -4.49
N MET A 75 3.91 1.38 -4.32
CA MET A 75 5.29 1.00 -4.65
C MET A 75 5.36 0.58 -6.10
N ILE A 76 6.34 1.10 -6.84
CA ILE A 76 6.67 0.69 -8.19
C ILE A 76 8.09 0.15 -8.16
N HIS A 77 8.26 -1.11 -8.52
CA HIS A 77 9.56 -1.74 -8.51
C HIS A 77 9.77 -2.56 -9.78
N TYR A 78 11.02 -2.62 -10.22
CA TYR A 78 11.40 -3.45 -11.34
C TYR A 78 11.78 -4.83 -10.82
N GLY A 79 11.05 -5.86 -11.24
CA GLY A 79 11.42 -7.22 -10.90
C GLY A 79 12.57 -7.66 -11.79
N ASN A 80 13.70 -7.98 -11.19
CA ASN A 80 14.76 -8.70 -11.87
C ASN A 80 14.26 -10.12 -12.06
N LYS A 81 13.60 -10.43 -13.18
CA LYS A 81 13.41 -11.83 -13.60
C LYS A 81 14.78 -12.42 -13.95
N SER A 82 15.53 -12.80 -12.92
CA SER A 82 16.36 -14.00 -12.93
C SER A 82 15.68 -15.06 -12.07
N GLU A 83 14.35 -15.20 -12.19
CA GLU A 83 13.69 -16.41 -11.77
C GLU A 83 13.85 -17.39 -12.92
N CYS A 84 14.81 -18.29 -12.73
CA CYS A 84 15.06 -19.44 -13.57
C CYS A 84 13.74 -20.16 -13.87
N TYR A 85 13.41 -20.32 -15.15
CA TYR A 85 12.73 -21.54 -15.55
C TYR A 85 13.74 -22.66 -15.31
N GLU A 86 13.62 -23.37 -14.19
CA GLU A 86 14.20 -24.70 -14.13
C GLU A 86 13.28 -25.60 -14.96
N SER A 87 13.79 -25.96 -16.13
CA SER A 87 13.25 -26.96 -17.06
C SER A 87 13.15 -28.34 -16.44
#